data_AF-A0A1G7QHF9-F1
#
_entry.id   AF-A0A1G7QHF9-F1
#
_cell.length_a   1.000
_cell.length_b   1.000
_cell.length_c   1.000
_cell.angle_alpha   90.00
_cell.angle_beta   90.00
_cell.angle_gamma   90.00
#
_symmetry.space_group_name_H-M   'P 1'
#
loop_
_entity.id
_entity.type
_entity.pdbx_description
1 polymer ?
#
loop_
_entity_poly.entity_id
_entity_poly.type
_entity_poly.pdbx_seq_one_letter_code
_entity_poly.pdbx_strand_id
1 'polypeptide(L)'
;MPNLLPPRVQAKLATLKDAEQQALTIMTYNQRAIDDADRSLATAPQDRVAVIEREIVRLRALQPDYQAGHRALTDLVAKVARFLALLPANVELEDARPIRAKTKSGETHLQAVQRLRGRIMEVISERGSVERASPTTKEMKAAAKRYVESLALRGTPRLIIEHEKFDMQFGRGTMSDFLPPEAMLAWVDPALLQRRLDEMIDELPKPGRQIDADERKQRLDEIKAELFDLERHECAHIDAARDEGTVISHRPNVDIKALLGLVTSRSKANAA
;
A
#
# COMPACT_ATOMS: atom_id res chain seq x y z
N MET A 1 2.08 7.72 -25.50
CA MET A 1 2.44 7.63 -24.07
C MET A 1 3.91 7.96 -23.76
N PRO A 2 4.95 7.47 -24.48
CA PRO A 2 6.35 7.70 -24.05
C PRO A 2 6.80 9.19 -24.06
N ASN A 3 6.20 10.03 -24.91
CA ASN A 3 6.58 11.45 -25.02
C ASN A 3 6.07 12.35 -23.89
N LEU A 4 5.36 11.82 -22.89
CA LEU A 4 4.79 12.60 -21.78
C LEU A 4 5.57 12.46 -20.47
N LEU A 5 6.61 11.61 -20.43
CA LEU A 5 7.39 11.42 -19.21
C LEU A 5 8.47 12.51 -19.09
N PRO A 6 8.69 13.09 -17.89
CA PRO A 6 9.83 13.97 -17.66
C PRO A 6 11.17 13.29 -18.01
N PRO A 7 12.16 14.01 -18.57
CA PRO A 7 13.42 13.40 -19.02
C PRO A 7 14.17 12.62 -17.94
N ARG A 8 14.12 13.09 -16.68
CA ARG A 8 14.78 12.41 -15.56
C ARG A 8 14.15 11.06 -15.25
N VAL A 9 12.83 10.97 -15.37
CA VAL A 9 12.07 9.74 -15.20
C VAL A 9 12.37 8.75 -16.32
N GLN A 10 12.47 9.23 -17.57
CA GLN A 10 12.85 8.40 -18.70
C GLN A 10 14.25 7.82 -18.50
N ALA A 11 15.22 8.64 -18.08
CA ALA A 11 16.58 8.20 -17.78
C ALA A 11 16.58 7.16 -16.65
N LYS A 12 15.85 7.41 -15.56
CA LYS A 12 15.75 6.46 -14.44
C LYS A 12 15.10 5.15 -14.83
N LEU A 13 14.06 5.17 -15.68
CA LEU A 13 13.43 3.97 -16.21
C LEU A 13 14.38 3.17 -17.10
N ALA A 14 15.17 3.84 -17.93
CA ALA A 14 16.20 3.19 -18.74
C ALA A 14 17.22 2.49 -17.83
N THR A 15 17.74 3.18 -16.80
CA THR A 15 18.67 2.60 -15.83
C THR A 15 18.09 1.37 -15.11
N LEU A 16 16.80 1.39 -14.73
CA LEU A 16 16.15 0.24 -14.09
C LEU A 16 16.06 -0.97 -15.04
N LYS A 17 15.73 -0.75 -16.32
CA LYS A 17 15.68 -1.82 -17.33
C LYS A 17 17.07 -2.37 -17.64
N ASP A 18 18.07 -1.51 -17.72
CA ASP A 18 19.46 -1.94 -17.93
C ASP A 18 19.94 -2.79 -16.74
N ALA A 19 19.60 -2.39 -15.51
CA ALA A 19 19.91 -3.17 -14.31
C ALA A 19 19.21 -4.53 -14.30
N GLU A 20 17.93 -4.59 -14.70
CA GLU A 20 17.20 -5.86 -14.86
C GLU A 20 17.89 -6.78 -15.87
N GLN A 21 18.24 -6.25 -17.05
CA GLN A 21 18.91 -7.02 -18.11
C GLN A 21 20.31 -7.51 -17.68
N GLN A 22 21.05 -6.69 -16.93
CA GLN A 22 22.33 -7.08 -16.34
C GLN A 22 22.15 -8.22 -15.32
N ALA A 23 21.15 -8.12 -14.43
CA ALA A 23 20.86 -9.16 -13.46
C ALA A 23 20.46 -10.49 -14.13
N LEU A 24 19.65 -10.44 -15.20
CA LEU A 24 19.33 -11.59 -16.03
C LEU A 24 20.60 -12.22 -16.63
N THR A 25 21.48 -11.39 -17.19
CA THR A 25 22.74 -11.84 -17.80
C THR A 25 23.63 -12.56 -16.79
N ILE A 26 23.80 -12.00 -15.58
CA ILE A 26 24.58 -12.61 -14.50
C ILE A 26 23.96 -13.95 -14.07
N MET A 27 22.64 -14.00 -13.90
CA MET A 27 21.92 -15.21 -13.53
C MET A 27 22.10 -16.32 -14.58
N THR A 28 21.93 -15.99 -15.87
CA THR A 28 22.12 -16.94 -16.98
C THR A 28 23.58 -17.36 -17.12
N TYR A 29 24.54 -16.44 -16.94
CA TYR A 29 25.96 -16.78 -16.95
C TYR A 29 26.31 -17.76 -15.83
N ASN A 30 25.86 -17.52 -14.61
CA ASN A 30 26.09 -18.42 -13.48
C ASN A 30 25.47 -19.81 -13.74
N GLN A 31 24.26 -19.87 -14.32
CA GLN A 31 23.65 -21.14 -14.70
C GLN A 31 24.50 -21.90 -15.72
N ARG A 32 24.96 -21.23 -16.79
CA ARG A 32 25.81 -21.86 -17.80
C ARG A 32 27.13 -22.34 -17.20
N ALA A 33 27.73 -21.57 -16.30
CA ALA A 33 28.95 -21.97 -15.61
C ALA A 33 28.76 -23.23 -14.75
N ILE A 34 27.59 -23.39 -14.10
CA ILE A 34 27.22 -24.62 -13.40
C ILE A 34 27.13 -25.78 -14.39
N ASP A 35 26.39 -25.61 -15.49
CA ASP A 35 26.20 -26.66 -16.50
C ASP A 35 27.53 -27.07 -17.17
N ASP A 36 28.43 -26.11 -17.42
CA ASP A 36 29.77 -26.33 -17.98
C ASP A 36 30.68 -27.07 -16.99
N ALA A 37 30.63 -26.72 -15.71
CA ALA A 37 31.38 -27.39 -14.66
C ALA A 37 30.86 -28.83 -14.44
N ASP A 38 29.54 -29.03 -14.43
CA ASP A 38 28.91 -30.36 -14.35
C ASP A 38 29.30 -31.23 -15.56
N ARG A 39 29.34 -30.68 -16.78
CA ARG A 39 29.84 -31.39 -17.97
C ARG A 39 31.32 -31.74 -17.86
N SER A 40 32.13 -30.81 -17.38
CA SER A 40 33.58 -31.01 -17.21
C SER A 40 33.88 -32.09 -16.17
N LEU A 41 33.07 -32.17 -15.12
CA LEU A 41 33.18 -33.19 -14.06
C LEU A 41 33.06 -34.61 -14.62
N ALA A 42 32.19 -34.84 -15.59
CA ALA A 42 31.96 -36.16 -16.20
C ALA A 42 33.20 -36.72 -16.94
N THR A 43 34.09 -35.85 -17.42
CA THR A 43 35.30 -36.22 -18.17
C THR A 43 36.59 -35.83 -17.44
N ALA A 44 36.50 -35.31 -16.22
CA ALA A 44 37.65 -34.80 -15.49
C ALA A 44 38.58 -35.93 -15.01
N PRO A 45 39.91 -35.75 -15.10
CA PRO A 45 40.84 -36.65 -14.42
C PRO A 45 40.65 -36.60 -12.89
N GLN A 46 40.95 -37.70 -12.19
CA GLN A 46 40.65 -37.87 -10.75
C GLN A 46 41.22 -36.75 -9.86
N ASP A 47 42.37 -36.19 -10.22
CA ASP A 47 43.03 -35.10 -9.47
C ASP A 47 42.28 -33.76 -9.55
N ARG A 48 41.43 -33.55 -10.56
CA ARG A 48 40.66 -32.31 -10.76
C ARG A 48 39.22 -32.36 -10.27
N VAL A 49 38.68 -33.55 -10.03
CA VAL A 49 37.29 -33.77 -9.59
C VAL A 49 36.95 -32.89 -8.37
N ALA A 50 37.77 -32.97 -7.31
CA ALA A 50 37.53 -32.22 -6.08
C ALA A 50 37.57 -30.70 -6.27
N VAL A 51 38.30 -30.18 -7.25
CA VAL A 51 38.35 -28.73 -7.55
C VAL A 51 37.06 -28.30 -8.25
N ILE A 52 36.61 -29.08 -9.24
CA ILE A 52 35.38 -28.80 -10.00
C ILE A 52 34.16 -28.89 -9.09
N GLU A 53 34.09 -29.89 -8.21
CA GLU A 53 33.01 -30.03 -7.23
C GLU A 53 32.91 -28.83 -6.30
N ARG A 54 34.04 -28.32 -5.78
CA ARG A 54 34.05 -27.11 -4.95
C ARG A 54 33.52 -25.90 -5.71
N GLU A 55 33.87 -25.77 -6.98
CA GLU A 55 33.40 -24.67 -7.81
C GLU A 55 31.90 -24.77 -8.09
N ILE A 56 31.38 -25.96 -8.39
CA ILE A 56 29.93 -26.20 -8.53
C ILE A 56 29.20 -25.82 -7.24
N VAL A 57 29.69 -26.26 -6.08
CA VAL A 57 29.11 -25.91 -4.77
C VAL A 57 29.10 -24.40 -4.57
N ARG A 58 30.20 -23.70 -4.90
CA ARG A 58 30.29 -22.23 -4.82
C ARG A 58 29.28 -21.54 -5.74
N LEU A 59 29.19 -21.93 -7.01
CA LEU A 59 28.28 -21.33 -7.99
C LEU A 59 26.81 -21.59 -7.64
N ARG A 60 26.49 -22.79 -7.15
CA ARG A 60 25.15 -23.14 -6.66
C ARG A 60 24.79 -22.37 -5.39
N ALA A 61 25.76 -22.09 -4.52
CA ALA A 61 25.52 -21.25 -3.34
C ALA A 61 25.18 -19.79 -3.70
N LEU A 62 25.73 -19.26 -4.81
CA LEU A 62 25.44 -17.90 -5.29
C LEU A 62 24.15 -17.80 -6.12
N GLN A 63 23.68 -18.91 -6.67
CA GLN A 63 22.54 -18.94 -7.59
C GLN A 63 21.24 -18.36 -6.99
N PRO A 64 20.84 -18.66 -5.73
CA PRO A 64 19.65 -18.08 -5.12
C PRO A 64 19.71 -16.55 -5.04
N ASP A 65 20.89 -15.97 -4.77
CA ASP A 65 21.08 -14.52 -4.67
C ASP A 65 20.91 -13.84 -6.03
N TYR A 66 21.48 -14.41 -7.10
CA TYR A 66 21.29 -13.89 -8.46
C TYR A 66 19.85 -14.01 -8.93
N GLN A 67 19.17 -15.13 -8.61
CA GLN A 67 17.76 -15.31 -8.93
C GLN A 67 16.88 -14.32 -8.16
N ALA A 68 17.14 -14.10 -6.86
CA ALA A 68 16.41 -13.16 -6.03
C ALA A 68 16.60 -11.71 -6.53
N GLY A 69 17.83 -11.34 -6.89
CA GLY A 69 18.15 -10.03 -7.46
C GLY A 69 17.41 -9.76 -8.78
N HIS A 70 17.45 -10.72 -9.71
CA HIS A 70 16.72 -10.62 -10.97
C HIS A 70 15.20 -10.51 -10.74
N ARG A 71 14.61 -11.41 -9.94
CA ARG A 71 13.16 -11.36 -9.62
C ARG A 71 12.74 -10.03 -9.03
N ALA A 72 13.51 -9.49 -8.08
CA ALA A 72 13.20 -8.22 -7.44
C ALA A 72 13.19 -7.05 -8.45
N LEU A 73 14.13 -7.04 -9.40
CA LEU A 73 14.19 -6.02 -10.45
C LEU A 73 13.04 -6.16 -11.46
N THR A 74 12.76 -7.39 -11.93
CA THR A 74 11.64 -7.67 -12.83
C THR A 74 10.30 -7.25 -12.22
N ASP A 75 10.05 -7.60 -10.95
CA ASP A 75 8.84 -7.18 -10.24
C ASP A 75 8.74 -5.65 -10.15
N LEU A 76 9.86 -4.97 -9.93
CA LEU A 76 9.90 -3.51 -9.84
C LEU A 76 9.62 -2.85 -11.19
N VAL A 77 10.26 -3.30 -12.27
CA VAL A 77 10.04 -2.81 -13.64
C VAL A 77 8.59 -3.06 -14.06
N ALA A 78 8.03 -4.23 -13.76
CA ALA A 78 6.64 -4.54 -14.03
C ALA A 78 5.67 -3.61 -13.26
N LYS A 79 5.94 -3.32 -11.99
CA LYS A 79 5.15 -2.36 -11.20
C LYS A 79 5.22 -0.96 -11.77
N VAL A 80 6.39 -0.50 -12.19
CA VAL A 80 6.55 0.80 -12.85
C VAL A 80 5.75 0.86 -14.15
N ALA A 81 5.87 -0.15 -15.00
CA ALA A 81 5.12 -0.22 -16.26
C ALA A 81 3.60 -0.21 -16.03
N ARG A 82 3.11 -0.99 -15.07
CA ARG A 82 1.69 -1.03 -14.69
C ARG A 82 1.22 0.32 -14.15
N PHE A 83 2.00 0.97 -13.29
CA PHE A 83 1.67 2.30 -12.76
C PHE A 83 1.49 3.31 -13.91
N LEU A 84 2.45 3.37 -14.84
CA LEU A 84 2.39 4.28 -15.98
C LEU A 84 1.22 3.99 -16.92
N ALA A 85 0.87 2.71 -17.11
CA ALA A 85 -0.27 2.30 -17.94
C ALA A 85 -1.64 2.64 -17.33
N LEU A 86 -1.73 2.74 -15.99
CA LEU A 86 -2.97 3.05 -15.26
C LEU A 86 -3.16 4.55 -15.00
N LEU A 87 -2.24 5.41 -15.44
CA LEU A 87 -2.39 6.85 -15.28
C LEU A 87 -3.57 7.38 -16.12
N PRO A 88 -4.52 8.12 -15.51
CA PRO A 88 -5.57 8.79 -16.26
C PRO A 88 -5.01 9.80 -17.25
N ALA A 89 -5.70 10.02 -18.38
CA ALA A 89 -5.26 10.94 -19.44
C ALA A 89 -5.14 12.41 -19.00
N ASN A 90 -5.78 12.79 -17.88
CA ASN A 90 -5.79 14.15 -17.34
C ASN A 90 -4.78 14.37 -16.19
N VAL A 91 -3.85 13.44 -15.96
CA VAL A 91 -2.78 13.59 -14.96
C VAL A 91 -1.56 14.19 -15.63
N GLU A 92 -1.10 15.32 -15.10
CA GLU A 92 0.18 15.93 -15.45
C GLU A 92 1.27 15.32 -14.55
N LEU A 93 2.41 15.00 -15.17
CA LEU A 93 3.56 14.40 -14.51
C LEU A 93 4.68 15.42 -14.42
N GLU A 94 5.08 15.75 -13.20
CA GLU A 94 6.14 16.70 -12.91
C GLU A 94 7.30 16.02 -12.20
N ASP A 95 8.52 16.48 -12.48
CA ASP A 95 9.70 16.04 -11.72
C ASP A 95 9.60 16.55 -10.28
N ALA A 96 9.70 15.62 -9.32
CA ALA A 96 9.84 15.97 -7.92
C ALA A 96 11.18 16.69 -7.70
N ARG A 97 11.20 17.62 -6.73
CA ARG A 97 12.43 18.32 -6.33
C ARG A 97 13.53 17.30 -6.01
N PRO A 98 14.74 17.39 -6.59
CA PRO A 98 15.81 16.45 -6.29
C PRO A 98 16.17 16.50 -4.80
N ILE A 99 16.28 15.32 -4.18
CA ILE A 99 16.78 15.17 -2.82
C ILE A 99 18.27 14.84 -2.91
N ARG A 100 19.10 15.65 -2.27
CA ARG A 100 20.53 15.35 -2.11
C ARG A 100 20.68 14.41 -0.92
N ALA A 101 21.12 13.17 -1.18
CA ALA A 101 21.47 12.23 -0.12
C ALA A 101 22.59 12.80 0.75
N LYS A 102 22.36 12.87 2.06
CA LYS A 102 23.34 13.32 3.05
C LYS A 102 23.44 12.25 4.12
N THR A 103 24.62 11.67 4.29
CA THR A 103 24.90 10.73 5.37
C THR A 103 25.30 11.50 6.63
N LYS A 104 25.07 10.90 7.81
CA LYS A 104 25.69 11.39 9.04
C LYS A 104 27.21 11.13 8.99
N SER A 105 27.97 11.86 9.80
CA SER A 105 29.42 11.64 9.89
C SER A 105 29.74 10.19 10.23
N GLY A 106 30.49 9.50 9.36
CA GLY A 106 30.87 8.09 9.51
C GLY A 106 29.78 7.07 9.15
N GLU A 107 28.59 7.49 8.69
CA GLU A 107 27.51 6.59 8.26
C GLU A 107 27.66 6.24 6.77
N THR A 108 27.59 4.96 6.42
CA THR A 108 27.55 4.53 5.01
C THR A 108 26.15 4.69 4.43
N HIS A 109 26.01 4.75 3.10
CA HIS A 109 24.68 4.77 2.48
C HIS A 109 23.83 3.53 2.83
N LEU A 110 24.44 2.37 3.01
CA LEU A 110 23.75 1.16 3.47
C LEU A 110 23.14 1.34 4.87
N GLN A 111 23.91 1.90 5.82
CA GLN A 111 23.43 2.17 7.17
C GLN A 111 22.31 3.23 7.16
N ALA A 112 22.44 4.28 6.34
CA ALA A 112 21.40 5.29 6.16
C ALA A 112 20.09 4.68 5.62
N VAL A 113 20.17 3.81 4.62
CA VAL A 113 19.02 3.07 4.07
C VAL A 113 18.38 2.18 5.14
N GLN A 114 19.16 1.42 5.90
CA GLN A 114 18.63 0.57 6.98
C GLN A 114 17.88 1.38 8.04
N ARG A 115 18.45 2.53 8.46
CA ARG A 115 17.80 3.45 9.38
C ARG A 115 16.48 4.01 8.83
N LEU A 116 16.48 4.43 7.56
CA LEU A 116 15.26 4.91 6.89
C LEU A 116 14.19 3.81 6.80
N ARG A 117 14.58 2.58 6.48
CA ARG A 117 13.66 1.43 6.47
C ARG A 117 13.05 1.15 7.84
N GLY A 118 13.84 1.24 8.91
CA GLY A 118 13.32 1.15 10.28
C GLY A 118 12.24 2.21 10.54
N ARG A 119 12.53 3.47 10.18
CA ARG A 119 11.55 4.57 10.32
C ARG A 119 10.29 4.37 9.48
N ILE A 120 10.42 3.88 8.24
CA ILE A 120 9.27 3.58 7.39
C ILE A 120 8.39 2.51 8.02
N MET A 121 8.98 1.46 8.61
CA MET A 121 8.22 0.42 9.31
C MET A 121 7.51 0.95 10.57
N GLU A 122 8.13 1.86 11.32
CA GLU A 122 7.47 2.55 12.45
C GLU A 122 6.24 3.33 11.97
N VAL A 123 6.37 4.11 10.91
CA VAL A 123 5.28 4.92 10.36
C VAL A 123 4.16 4.05 9.76
N ILE A 124 4.49 2.92 9.13
CA ILE A 124 3.48 1.93 8.67
C ILE A 124 2.74 1.32 9.88
N SER A 125 3.45 0.98 10.96
CA SER A 125 2.84 0.48 12.19
C SER A 125 1.90 1.52 12.80
N GLU A 126 2.34 2.79 12.82
CA GLU A 126 1.51 3.89 13.30
C GLU A 126 0.24 4.05 12.44
N ARG A 127 0.37 3.99 11.11
CA ARG A 127 -0.78 3.99 10.19
C ARG A 127 -1.80 2.92 10.58
N GLY A 128 -1.34 1.69 10.78
CA GLY A 128 -2.20 0.57 11.18
C GLY A 128 -2.80 0.74 12.59
N SER A 129 -2.17 1.52 13.47
CA SER A 129 -2.76 1.90 14.77
C SER A 129 -3.85 2.96 14.61
N VAL A 130 -3.63 3.97 13.75
CA VAL A 130 -4.61 5.04 13.47
C VAL A 130 -5.82 4.49 12.72
N GLU A 131 -5.63 3.63 11.72
CA GLU A 131 -6.73 2.99 10.96
C GLU A 131 -7.62 2.14 11.88
N ARG A 132 -7.04 1.42 12.84
CA ARG A 132 -7.76 0.56 13.79
C ARG A 132 -8.24 1.27 15.06
N ALA A 133 -7.90 2.54 15.24
CA ALA A 133 -8.37 3.30 16.40
C ALA A 133 -9.90 3.32 16.41
N SER A 134 -10.52 3.26 17.58
CA SER A 134 -11.97 3.28 17.70
C SER A 134 -12.52 4.69 17.43
N PRO A 135 -13.74 4.83 16.89
CA PRO A 135 -14.42 6.13 16.87
C PRO A 135 -14.61 6.65 18.30
N THR A 136 -14.76 7.96 18.42
CA THR A 136 -15.06 8.59 19.72
C THR A 136 -16.46 8.21 20.19
N THR A 137 -16.70 8.27 21.50
CA THR A 137 -18.05 8.05 22.06
C THR A 137 -19.09 8.97 21.44
N LYS A 138 -18.72 10.23 21.16
CA LYS A 138 -19.58 11.20 20.48
C LYS A 138 -19.99 10.72 19.08
N GLU A 139 -19.04 10.21 18.30
CA GLU A 139 -19.32 9.68 16.97
C GLU A 139 -20.13 8.38 17.00
N MET A 140 -19.86 7.49 17.96
CA MET A 140 -20.66 6.28 18.16
C MET A 140 -22.12 6.62 18.44
N LYS A 141 -22.38 7.58 19.35
CA LYS A 141 -23.74 8.07 19.63
C LYS A 141 -24.37 8.77 18.43
N ALA A 142 -23.60 9.58 17.70
CA ALA A 142 -24.08 10.20 16.46
C ALA A 142 -24.44 9.17 15.38
N ALA A 143 -23.67 8.07 15.27
CA ALA A 143 -23.97 6.96 14.38
C ALA A 143 -25.21 6.19 14.83
N ALA A 144 -25.36 5.92 16.13
CA ALA A 144 -26.55 5.31 16.71
C ALA A 144 -27.80 6.15 16.43
N LYS A 145 -27.72 7.47 16.60
CA LYS A 145 -28.80 8.40 16.24
C LYS A 145 -29.20 8.28 14.76
N ARG A 146 -28.24 8.38 13.83
CA ARG A 146 -28.52 8.22 12.38
C ARG A 146 -29.14 6.86 12.06
N TYR A 147 -28.69 5.81 12.75
CA TYR A 147 -29.23 4.47 12.61
C TYR A 147 -30.71 4.41 13.05
N VAL A 148 -31.03 4.93 14.23
CA VAL A 148 -32.40 5.01 14.75
C VAL A 148 -33.30 5.84 13.83
N GLU A 149 -32.83 6.99 13.34
CA GLU A 149 -33.56 7.81 12.36
C GLU A 149 -33.87 7.02 11.08
N SER A 150 -32.89 6.25 10.57
CA SER A 150 -33.08 5.41 9.38
C SER A 150 -34.06 4.26 9.64
N LEU A 151 -34.06 3.69 10.84
CA LEU A 151 -34.99 2.64 11.26
C LEU A 151 -36.41 3.17 11.41
N ALA A 152 -36.58 4.35 12.02
CA ALA A 152 -37.89 4.99 12.17
C ALA A 152 -38.53 5.30 10.81
N LEU A 153 -37.74 5.77 9.85
CA LEU A 153 -38.21 6.02 8.48
C LEU A 153 -38.64 4.71 7.79
N ARG A 154 -37.85 3.64 7.91
CA ARG A 154 -38.20 2.32 7.35
C ARG A 154 -39.40 1.69 8.06
N GLY A 155 -39.54 1.95 9.35
CA GLY A 155 -40.58 1.39 10.20
C GLY A 155 -41.91 2.12 10.15
N THR A 156 -42.01 3.19 9.35
CA THR A 156 -43.26 3.95 9.19
C THR A 156 -44.32 3.06 8.53
N PRO A 157 -45.44 2.76 9.22
CA PRO A 157 -46.48 1.94 8.66
C PRO A 157 -47.26 2.71 7.61
N ARG A 158 -47.80 1.96 6.64
CA ARG A 158 -48.81 2.47 5.72
C ARG A 158 -50.18 2.38 6.40
N LEU A 159 -50.87 3.51 6.50
CA LEU A 159 -52.26 3.57 6.93
C LEU A 159 -53.19 3.44 5.72
N ILE A 160 -54.17 2.56 5.82
CA ILE A 160 -55.24 2.37 4.84
C ILE A 160 -56.54 2.70 5.58
N ILE A 161 -57.17 3.82 5.20
CA ILE A 161 -58.41 4.31 5.80
C ILE A 161 -59.47 4.35 4.70
N GLU A 162 -60.48 3.49 4.82
CA GLU A 162 -61.66 3.41 3.96
C GLU A 162 -62.93 3.66 4.79
N HIS A 163 -64.09 3.84 4.14
CA HIS A 163 -65.34 4.28 4.77
C HIS A 163 -65.75 3.49 6.03
N GLU A 164 -65.39 2.20 6.15
CA GLU A 164 -65.65 1.35 7.32
C GLU A 164 -64.44 0.52 7.77
N LYS A 165 -63.23 0.78 7.24
CA LYS A 165 -62.04 -0.02 7.51
C LYS A 165 -60.84 0.85 7.85
N PHE A 166 -60.22 0.57 8.99
CA PHE A 166 -58.92 1.07 9.37
C PHE A 166 -57.94 -0.11 9.39
N ASP A 167 -56.89 -0.04 8.57
CA ASP A 167 -55.83 -1.04 8.53
C ASP A 167 -54.46 -0.35 8.57
N MET A 168 -53.54 -0.95 9.31
CA MET A 168 -52.18 -0.46 9.49
C MET A 168 -51.21 -1.57 9.10
N GLN A 169 -50.46 -1.34 8.02
CA GLN A 169 -49.55 -2.34 7.46
C GLN A 169 -48.11 -1.87 7.62
N PHE A 170 -47.28 -2.69 8.27
CA PHE A 170 -45.83 -2.51 8.27
C PHE A 170 -45.22 -3.23 7.06
N GLY A 171 -44.20 -2.63 6.45
CA GLY A 171 -43.53 -3.18 5.26
C GLY A 171 -44.28 -2.92 3.94
N ARG A 172 -43.82 -3.52 2.83
CA ARG A 172 -44.36 -3.30 1.48
C ARG A 172 -45.57 -4.17 1.13
N GLY A 173 -46.13 -4.91 2.09
CA GLY A 173 -47.31 -5.75 1.88
C GLY A 173 -47.04 -7.08 1.15
N THR A 174 -45.79 -7.45 0.93
CA THR A 174 -45.41 -8.79 0.43
C THR A 174 -45.18 -9.75 1.60
N MET A 175 -45.66 -11.01 1.49
CA MET A 175 -45.55 -12.02 2.57
C MET A 175 -44.13 -12.27 3.11
N SER A 176 -43.08 -11.90 2.36
CA SER A 176 -41.68 -12.07 2.76
C SER A 176 -41.02 -10.82 3.35
N ASP A 177 -41.71 -9.68 3.41
CA ASP A 177 -41.14 -8.40 3.85
C ASP A 177 -41.48 -8.16 5.33
N PHE A 178 -40.94 -9.02 6.19
CA PHE A 178 -41.00 -8.84 7.62
C PHE A 178 -40.12 -7.66 8.02
N LEU A 179 -40.75 -6.58 8.45
CA LEU A 179 -40.04 -5.44 8.99
C LEU A 179 -39.31 -5.86 10.28
N PRO A 180 -38.01 -5.57 10.43
CA PRO A 180 -37.29 -5.90 11.64
C PRO A 180 -37.94 -5.21 12.86
N PRO A 181 -38.06 -5.90 14.02
CA PRO A 181 -38.76 -5.37 15.19
C PRO A 181 -38.14 -4.07 15.71
N GLU A 182 -36.84 -3.87 15.56
CA GLU A 182 -36.16 -2.62 15.91
C GLU A 182 -36.63 -1.42 15.08
N ALA A 183 -37.07 -1.62 13.84
CA ALA A 183 -37.65 -0.55 13.03
C ALA A 183 -39.03 -0.14 13.54
N MET A 184 -39.85 -1.10 13.99
CA MET A 184 -41.14 -0.81 14.63
C MET A 184 -40.92 -0.03 15.93
N LEU A 185 -39.98 -0.45 16.77
CA LEU A 185 -39.63 0.25 18.02
C LEU A 185 -39.11 1.66 17.75
N ALA A 186 -38.24 1.82 16.74
CA ALA A 186 -37.73 3.12 16.34
C ALA A 186 -38.83 4.05 15.80
N TRP A 187 -39.86 3.50 15.15
CA TRP A 187 -41.01 4.29 14.71
C TRP A 187 -41.92 4.72 15.88
N VAL A 188 -42.18 3.83 16.84
CA VAL A 188 -43.04 4.12 17.99
C VAL A 188 -42.41 5.15 18.94
N ASP A 189 -41.15 4.93 19.33
CA ASP A 189 -40.43 5.81 20.25
C ASP A 189 -38.93 5.86 19.90
N PRO A 190 -38.54 6.68 18.91
CA PRO A 190 -37.14 6.80 18.49
C PRO A 190 -36.26 7.35 19.63
N ALA A 191 -36.81 8.19 20.50
CA ALA A 191 -36.06 8.79 21.60
C ALA A 191 -35.68 7.76 22.67
N LEU A 192 -36.61 6.86 23.02
CA LEU A 192 -36.33 5.77 23.95
C LEU A 192 -35.26 4.82 23.42
N LEU A 193 -35.39 4.39 22.15
CA LEU A 193 -34.42 3.50 21.54
C LEU A 193 -33.03 4.16 21.46
N GLN A 194 -32.96 5.42 21.03
CA GLN A 194 -31.70 6.17 21.02
C GLN A 194 -31.09 6.28 22.41
N ARG A 195 -31.87 6.65 23.43
CA ARG A 195 -31.38 6.74 24.82
C ARG A 195 -30.80 5.42 25.31
N ARG A 196 -31.47 4.29 25.03
CA ARG A 196 -30.96 2.96 25.40
C ARG A 196 -29.65 2.63 24.68
N LEU A 197 -29.52 2.96 23.40
CA LEU A 197 -28.25 2.78 22.69
C LEU A 197 -27.15 3.68 23.26
N ASP A 198 -27.46 4.93 23.61
CA ASP A 198 -26.49 5.85 24.21
C ASP A 198 -26.00 5.34 25.58
N GLU A 199 -26.89 4.80 26.42
CA GLU A 199 -26.56 4.14 27.69
C GLU A 199 -25.65 2.92 27.45
N MET A 200 -26.01 2.04 26.51
CA MET A 200 -25.19 0.87 26.17
C MET A 200 -23.80 1.30 25.67
N ILE A 201 -23.71 2.36 24.87
CA ILE A 201 -22.42 2.91 24.38
C ILE A 201 -21.58 3.45 25.54
N ASP A 202 -22.21 4.09 26.54
CA ASP A 202 -21.50 4.60 27.72
C ASP A 202 -20.98 3.48 28.63
N GLU A 203 -21.65 2.33 28.65
CA GLU A 203 -21.26 1.13 29.40
C GLU A 203 -20.15 0.31 28.73
N LEU A 204 -19.89 0.53 27.43
CA LEU A 204 -18.81 -0.18 26.73
C LEU A 204 -17.44 0.13 27.35
N PRO A 205 -16.54 -0.87 27.47
CA PRO A 205 -15.16 -0.62 27.87
C PRO A 205 -14.51 0.43 26.98
N LYS A 206 -13.98 1.50 27.58
CA LYS A 206 -13.34 2.59 26.83
C LYS A 206 -12.10 2.03 26.12
N PRO A 207 -12.05 2.04 24.78
CA PRO A 207 -10.90 1.52 24.05
C PRO A 207 -9.69 2.41 24.33
N GLY A 208 -8.50 1.80 24.38
CA GLY A 208 -7.27 2.50 24.77
C GLY A 208 -6.86 3.65 23.82
N ARG A 209 -7.37 3.67 22.58
CA ARG A 209 -7.16 4.76 21.62
C ARG A 209 -8.46 5.05 20.87
N GLN A 210 -9.02 6.22 21.13
CA GLN A 210 -10.10 6.81 20.34
C GLN A 210 -9.54 7.96 19.52
N ILE A 211 -9.99 8.10 18.27
CA ILE A 211 -9.64 9.20 17.40
C ILE A 211 -10.88 9.62 16.61
N ASP A 212 -11.11 10.93 16.55
CA ASP A 212 -12.20 11.50 15.76
C ASP A 212 -11.94 11.29 14.26
N ALA A 213 -12.99 11.22 13.44
CA ALA A 213 -12.89 10.99 12.01
C ALA A 213 -12.04 12.07 11.29
N ASP A 214 -12.16 13.33 11.68
CA ASP A 214 -11.41 14.43 11.05
C ASP A 214 -9.92 14.34 11.44
N GLU A 215 -9.65 14.11 12.73
CA GLU A 215 -8.29 13.89 13.23
C GLU A 215 -7.65 12.64 12.61
N ARG A 216 -8.42 11.55 12.46
CA ARG A 216 -7.98 10.33 11.79
C ARG A 216 -7.58 10.61 10.35
N LYS A 217 -8.44 11.30 9.60
CA LYS A 217 -8.18 11.64 8.20
C LYS A 217 -6.93 12.50 8.09
N GLN A 218 -6.82 13.56 8.91
CA GLN A 218 -5.64 14.42 8.95
C GLN A 218 -4.38 13.62 9.26
N ARG A 219 -4.41 12.77 10.30
CA ARG A 219 -3.24 11.97 10.70
C ARG A 219 -2.85 10.97 9.62
N LEU A 220 -3.81 10.35 8.93
CA LEU A 220 -3.53 9.45 7.81
C LEU A 220 -2.92 10.18 6.61
N ASP A 221 -3.36 11.41 6.33
CA ASP A 221 -2.77 12.25 5.28
C ASP A 221 -1.34 12.68 5.63
N GLU A 222 -1.08 13.06 6.90
CA GLU A 222 0.26 13.35 7.41
C GLU A 222 1.19 12.14 7.32
N ILE A 223 0.73 10.98 7.78
CA ILE A 223 1.49 9.72 7.71
C ILE A 223 1.80 9.36 6.26
N LYS A 224 0.85 9.55 5.35
CA LYS A 224 1.07 9.30 3.92
C LYS A 224 2.13 10.23 3.34
N ALA A 225 2.14 11.50 3.72
CA ALA A 225 3.17 12.45 3.31
C ALA A 225 4.55 12.08 3.91
N GLU A 226 4.62 11.74 5.20
CA GLU A 226 5.85 11.31 5.86
C GLU A 226 6.43 10.05 5.20
N LEU A 227 5.58 9.05 4.90
CA LEU A 227 6.00 7.84 4.18
C LEU A 227 6.59 8.17 2.81
N PHE A 228 5.89 8.99 2.04
CA PHE A 228 6.35 9.39 0.71
C PHE A 228 7.72 10.09 0.76
N ASP A 229 7.92 11.01 1.70
CA ASP A 229 9.20 11.69 1.85
C ASP A 229 10.33 10.76 2.32
N LEU A 230 10.06 9.89 3.30
CA LEU A 230 11.02 8.87 3.76
C LEU A 230 11.46 7.95 2.61
N GLU A 231 10.52 7.53 1.76
CA GLU A 231 10.80 6.67 0.61
C GLU A 231 11.61 7.39 -0.48
N ARG A 232 11.37 8.68 -0.69
CA ARG A 232 12.21 9.48 -1.60
C ARG A 232 13.63 9.63 -1.06
N HIS A 233 13.79 9.82 0.24
CA HIS A 233 15.10 9.83 0.88
C HIS A 233 15.81 8.47 0.76
N GLU A 234 15.08 7.37 0.97
CA GLU A 234 15.62 6.01 0.77
C GLU A 234 16.12 5.83 -0.65
N CYS A 235 15.30 6.18 -1.65
CA CYS A 235 15.67 6.06 -3.06
C CYS A 235 16.88 6.93 -3.43
N ALA A 236 16.96 8.15 -2.90
CA ALA A 236 18.11 9.04 -3.12
C ALA A 236 19.42 8.43 -2.57
N HIS A 237 19.37 7.76 -1.41
CA HIS A 237 20.53 7.05 -0.86
C HIS A 237 20.90 5.81 -1.66
N ILE A 238 19.93 5.07 -2.20
CA ILE A 238 20.18 3.91 -3.08
C ILE A 238 20.84 4.37 -4.39
N ASP A 239 20.34 5.44 -4.99
CA ASP A 239 20.91 6.02 -6.21
C ASP A 239 22.35 6.50 -5.96
N ALA A 240 22.61 7.22 -4.86
CA ALA A 240 23.95 7.66 -4.49
C ALA A 240 24.91 6.50 -4.19
N ALA A 241 24.46 5.45 -3.50
CA ALA A 241 25.25 4.25 -3.25
C ALA A 241 25.67 3.56 -4.56
N ARG A 242 24.75 3.49 -5.54
CA ARG A 242 25.04 2.94 -6.86
C ARG A 242 26.11 3.76 -7.58
N ASP A 243 26.05 5.09 -7.50
CA ASP A 243 27.06 5.97 -8.09
C ASP A 243 28.45 5.79 -7.44
N GLU A 244 28.49 5.38 -6.17
CA GLU A 244 29.70 4.97 -5.44
C GLU A 244 30.12 3.50 -5.69
N GLY A 245 29.39 2.76 -6.53
CA GLY A 245 29.67 1.35 -6.86
C GLY A 245 29.12 0.33 -5.85
N THR A 246 28.34 0.77 -4.87
CA THR A 246 27.66 -0.12 -3.90
C THR A 246 26.23 -0.40 -4.35
N VAL A 247 25.92 -1.66 -4.64
CA VAL A 247 24.57 -2.06 -5.05
C VAL A 247 23.68 -2.30 -3.82
N ILE A 248 22.63 -1.50 -3.69
CA ILE A 248 21.58 -1.68 -2.67
C ILE A 248 20.26 -1.95 -3.37
N SER A 249 19.64 -3.09 -3.10
CA SER A 249 18.33 -3.42 -3.68
C SER A 249 17.22 -2.54 -3.13
N HIS A 250 16.31 -2.08 -4.00
CA HIS A 250 15.07 -1.42 -3.59
C HIS A 250 14.14 -2.39 -2.85
N ARG A 251 13.25 -1.85 -2.00
CA ARG A 251 12.20 -2.65 -1.37
C ARG A 251 11.11 -3.01 -2.40
N PRO A 252 10.49 -4.19 -2.31
CA PRO A 252 9.45 -4.61 -3.24
C PRO A 252 8.18 -3.75 -3.13
N ASN A 253 7.94 -3.08 -2.00
CA ASN A 253 6.76 -2.28 -1.71
C ASN A 253 7.01 -0.76 -1.71
N VAL A 254 8.12 -0.30 -2.30
CA VAL A 254 8.41 1.14 -2.44
C VAL A 254 7.32 1.84 -3.26
N ASP A 255 6.91 3.05 -2.87
CA ASP A 255 6.03 3.86 -3.70
C ASP A 255 6.69 4.20 -5.04
N ILE A 256 5.98 3.91 -6.13
CA ILE A 256 6.52 4.07 -7.49
C ILE A 256 6.77 5.54 -7.83
N LYS A 257 5.99 6.48 -7.28
CA LYS A 257 6.23 7.91 -7.47
C LYS A 257 7.49 8.34 -6.73
N ALA A 258 7.71 7.83 -5.51
CA ALA A 258 8.92 8.09 -4.75
C ALA A 258 10.17 7.53 -5.47
N LEU A 259 10.08 6.30 -5.98
CA LEU A 259 11.12 5.66 -6.78
C LEU A 259 11.46 6.48 -8.02
N LEU A 260 10.46 6.89 -8.80
CA LEU A 260 10.68 7.63 -10.05
C LEU A 260 11.04 9.11 -9.81
N GLY A 261 10.84 9.63 -8.59
CA GLY A 261 10.97 11.05 -8.31
C GLY A 261 9.90 11.87 -9.03
N LEU A 262 8.66 11.38 -9.01
CA LEU A 262 7.51 12.00 -9.68
C LEU A 262 6.54 12.66 -8.70
N VAL A 263 5.95 13.77 -9.12
CA VAL A 263 4.74 14.35 -8.53
C VAL A 263 3.63 14.32 -9.59
N THR A 264 2.42 13.95 -9.17
CA THR A 264 1.24 13.90 -10.04
C THR A 264 0.31 15.06 -9.70
N SER A 265 0.06 15.96 -10.66
CA SER A 265 -0.93 17.04 -10.55
C SER A 265 -2.13 16.71 -11.45
N ARG A 266 -3.35 17.09 -11.05
CA ARG A 266 -4.52 16.98 -11.93
C ARG A 266 -4.52 18.20 -12.85
N SER A 267 -4.58 17.97 -14.16
CA SER A 267 -4.70 19.05 -15.13
C SER A 267 -5.99 19.83 -14.88
N LYS A 268 -5.88 21.17 -14.79
CA LYS A 268 -7.03 22.06 -14.62
C LYS A 268 -7.88 22.18 -15.89
N ALA A 269 -7.39 21.69 -17.04
CA ALA A 269 -7.96 21.96 -18.35
C ALA A 269 -9.35 21.32 -18.62
N ASN A 270 -9.76 20.31 -17.85
CA ASN A 270 -11.02 19.56 -18.08
C ASN A 270 -12.05 19.72 -16.96
N ALA A 271 -12.00 20.80 -16.17
CA ALA A 271 -12.97 21.09 -15.12
C ALA A 271 -14.09 22.07 -15.55
N ALA A 272 -14.19 22.38 -16.85
CA ALA A 272 -15.25 23.17 -17.47
C ALA A 272 -16.21 22.25 -18.23
#